data_AF-A0A4V6PXB4-F1
#
_entry.id   AF-A0A4V6PXB4-F1
#
_cell.length_a   1.000
_cell.length_b   1.000
_cell.length_c   1.000
_cell.angle_alpha   90.00
_cell.angle_beta   90.00
_cell.angle_gamma   90.00
#
_symmetry.space_group_name_H-M   'P 1'
#
loop_
_entity.id
_entity.type
_entity.pdbx_description
1 polymer ?
#
loop_
_entity_poly.entity_id
_entity_poly.type
_entity_poly.pdbx_seq_one_letter_code
_entity_poly.pdbx_strand_id
1 'polypeptide(L)'
;MQHSFFKTIKNSVKHWYIPLIIGILLILLGFYTISTPVASFLALTILFSWSFIISGLLEIVFAVQNKDEIEGWGWYLAGGILYTLFGALLFANPAMSAMTLTFVIGFYIMFRSIQLMAFSFDLKQYGSKNWGWITVWAVLGLIFSFILLWNPAFAGLSLVIWVALAIISIGFSACFLAFQLKGIKNKTADMSEEWKQKFQHLKDEFYQQRKG
;
A
#
# COMPACT_ATOMS: atom_id res chain seq x y z
N MET A 1 5.30 26.44 -11.16
CA MET A 1 4.66 25.13 -10.91
C MET A 1 3.89 24.55 -12.10
N GLN A 2 2.99 25.29 -12.77
CA GLN A 2 2.17 24.73 -13.88
C GLN A 2 2.96 24.11 -15.04
N HIS A 3 4.11 24.68 -15.42
CA HIS A 3 4.94 24.13 -16.51
C HIS A 3 5.45 22.69 -16.27
N SER A 4 5.65 22.29 -15.01
CA SER A 4 6.09 20.93 -14.65
C SER A 4 4.97 19.91 -14.85
N PHE A 5 3.78 20.20 -14.32
CA PHE A 5 2.61 19.32 -14.38
C PHE A 5 2.20 18.97 -15.83
N PHE A 6 2.13 19.98 -16.71
CA PHE A 6 1.80 19.75 -18.12
C PHE A 6 2.87 18.94 -18.86
N LYS A 7 4.15 19.12 -18.52
CA LYS A 7 5.25 18.32 -19.09
C LYS A 7 5.14 16.85 -18.66
N THR A 8 4.83 16.59 -17.40
CA THR A 8 4.61 15.24 -16.85
C THR A 8 3.45 14.55 -17.56
N ILE A 9 2.28 15.18 -17.64
CA ILE A 9 1.11 14.60 -18.33
C ILE A 9 1.41 14.31 -19.79
N LYS A 10 2.01 15.25 -20.52
CA LYS A 10 2.38 15.06 -21.93
C LYS A 10 3.32 13.88 -22.10
N ASN A 11 4.29 13.72 -21.20
CA ASN A 11 5.25 12.62 -21.25
C ASN A 11 4.60 11.27 -20.90
N SER A 12 3.69 11.24 -19.92
CA SER A 12 2.90 10.06 -19.56
C SER A 12 1.98 9.60 -20.70
N VAL A 13 1.33 10.53 -21.40
CA VAL A 13 0.50 10.22 -22.58
C VAL A 13 1.34 9.72 -23.76
N LYS A 14 2.56 10.27 -23.95
CA LYS A 14 3.49 9.78 -24.99
C LYS A 14 3.90 8.33 -24.74
N HIS A 15 4.23 8.00 -23.50
CA HIS A 15 4.68 6.69 -23.06
C HIS A 15 3.56 5.84 -22.44
N TRP A 16 2.35 5.93 -23.00
CA TRP A 16 1.17 5.18 -22.56
C TRP A 16 1.37 3.66 -22.51
N TYR A 17 2.35 3.13 -23.26
CA TYR A 17 2.68 1.70 -23.30
C TYR A 17 3.45 1.24 -22.04
N ILE A 18 4.09 2.14 -21.27
CA ILE A 18 4.79 1.78 -20.03
C ILE A 18 3.84 1.16 -19.00
N PRO A 19 2.72 1.80 -18.62
CA PRO A 19 1.76 1.18 -17.70
C PRO A 19 1.11 -0.07 -18.27
N LEU A 20 1.03 -0.22 -19.60
CA LEU A 20 0.54 -1.46 -20.23
C LEU A 20 1.49 -2.63 -19.99
N ILE A 21 2.79 -2.42 -20.24
CA ILE A 21 3.82 -3.45 -20.03
C ILE A 21 3.88 -3.83 -18.55
N ILE A 22 3.89 -2.84 -17.66
CA ILE A 22 3.86 -3.07 -16.20
C ILE A 22 2.61 -3.85 -15.82
N GLY A 23 1.44 -3.46 -16.34
CA GLY A 23 0.18 -4.13 -16.05
C GLY A 23 0.17 -5.61 -16.46
N ILE A 24 0.64 -5.91 -17.67
CA ILE A 24 0.76 -7.29 -18.16
C ILE A 24 1.75 -8.08 -17.31
N LEU A 25 2.93 -7.52 -17.01
CA LEU A 25 3.92 -8.19 -16.17
C LEU A 25 3.38 -8.51 -14.77
N LEU A 26 2.63 -7.59 -14.16
CA LEU A 26 2.00 -7.80 -12.86
C LEU A 26 0.92 -8.88 -12.92
N ILE A 27 0.08 -8.90 -13.95
CA ILE A 27 -0.93 -9.97 -14.11
C ILE A 27 -0.23 -11.33 -14.21
N LEU A 28 0.79 -11.45 -15.05
CA LEU A 28 1.57 -12.69 -15.19
C LEU A 28 2.26 -13.08 -13.88
N LEU A 29 2.83 -12.11 -13.16
CA LEU A 29 3.42 -12.34 -11.85
C LEU A 29 2.40 -12.88 -10.86
N GLY A 30 1.19 -12.30 -10.81
CA GLY A 30 0.14 -12.77 -9.91
C GLY A 30 -0.33 -14.20 -10.23
N PHE A 31 -0.46 -14.56 -11.51
CA PHE A 31 -0.71 -15.95 -11.90
C PHE A 31 0.46 -16.87 -11.51
N TYR A 32 1.71 -16.44 -11.71
CA TYR A 32 2.89 -17.19 -11.29
C TYR A 32 2.91 -17.42 -9.77
N THR A 33 2.49 -16.42 -8.99
CA THR A 33 2.37 -16.50 -7.53
C THR A 33 1.40 -17.59 -7.10
N ILE A 34 0.24 -17.71 -7.76
CA ILE A 34 -0.75 -18.76 -7.47
C ILE A 34 -0.25 -20.14 -7.91
N SER A 35 0.45 -20.22 -9.04
CA SER A 35 1.00 -21.49 -9.55
C SER A 35 2.16 -22.03 -8.71
N THR A 36 2.86 -21.17 -7.95
CA THR A 36 3.99 -21.56 -7.11
C THR A 36 3.82 -21.10 -5.64
N PRO A 37 2.83 -21.63 -4.89
CA PRO A 37 2.49 -21.11 -3.57
C PRO A 37 3.65 -21.17 -2.59
N VAL A 38 4.42 -22.25 -2.60
CA VAL A 38 5.55 -22.47 -1.66
C VAL A 38 6.68 -21.46 -1.90
N ALA A 39 7.12 -21.31 -3.15
CA ALA A 39 8.19 -20.37 -3.50
C ALA A 39 7.77 -18.92 -3.25
N SER A 40 6.52 -18.59 -3.62
CA SER A 40 5.93 -17.29 -3.37
C SER A 40 5.82 -16.96 -1.90
N PHE A 41 5.47 -17.96 -1.08
CA PHE A 41 5.41 -17.81 0.36
C PHE A 41 6.79 -17.46 0.96
N LEU A 42 7.85 -18.15 0.51
CA LEU A 42 9.22 -17.84 0.96
C LEU A 42 9.64 -16.42 0.57
N ALA A 43 9.35 -16.01 -0.67
CA ALA A 43 9.63 -14.65 -1.12
C ALA A 43 8.89 -13.61 -0.28
N LEU A 44 7.60 -13.83 -0.02
CA LEU A 44 6.80 -12.96 0.85
C LEU A 44 7.33 -12.94 2.27
N THR A 45 7.78 -14.07 2.82
CA THR A 45 8.39 -14.15 4.14
C THR A 45 9.59 -13.23 4.27
N ILE A 46 10.49 -13.25 3.29
CA ILE A 46 11.68 -12.40 3.29
C ILE A 46 11.27 -10.93 3.20
N LEU A 47 10.33 -10.59 2.32
CA LEU A 47 9.82 -9.23 2.17
C LEU A 47 9.17 -8.70 3.46
N PHE A 48 8.33 -9.51 4.10
CA PHE A 48 7.68 -9.14 5.37
C PHE A 48 8.68 -9.07 6.51
N SER A 49 9.66 -9.97 6.57
CA SER A 49 10.72 -9.94 7.58
C SER A 49 11.46 -8.60 7.58
N TRP A 50 11.96 -8.17 6.41
CA TRP A 50 12.59 -6.86 6.26
C TRP A 50 11.65 -5.71 6.59
N SER A 51 10.40 -5.80 6.13
CA SER A 51 9.39 -4.77 6.40
C SER A 51 9.11 -4.62 7.90
N PHE A 52 9.02 -5.74 8.65
CA PHE A 52 8.82 -5.74 10.09
C PHE A 52 10.04 -5.20 10.85
N ILE A 53 11.26 -5.57 10.44
CA ILE A 53 12.49 -5.03 11.05
C ILE A 53 12.56 -3.52 10.84
N ILE A 54 12.42 -3.06 9.60
CA ILE A 54 12.53 -1.63 9.27
C ILE A 54 11.42 -0.85 9.97
N SER A 55 10.17 -1.31 9.90
CA SER A 55 9.05 -0.63 10.55
C SER A 55 9.20 -0.61 12.07
N GLY A 56 9.64 -1.72 12.67
CA GLY A 56 9.86 -1.81 14.11
C GLY A 56 10.95 -0.87 14.60
N LEU A 57 12.07 -0.80 13.87
CA LEU A 57 13.15 0.15 14.18
C LEU A 57 12.68 1.61 14.03
N LEU A 58 11.94 1.93 12.97
CA LEU A 58 11.38 3.27 12.78
C LEU A 58 10.39 3.65 13.89
N GLU A 59 9.56 2.72 14.33
CA GLU A 59 8.59 2.95 15.42
C GLU A 59 9.29 3.11 16.78
N ILE A 60 10.36 2.35 17.05
CA ILE A 60 11.22 2.56 18.23
C ILE A 60 11.83 3.97 18.20
N VAL A 61 12.43 4.36 17.07
CA VAL A 61 13.04 5.69 16.91
C VAL A 61 11.99 6.78 17.10
N PHE A 62 10.81 6.62 16.48
CA PHE A 62 9.69 7.54 16.63
C PHE A 62 9.23 7.65 18.10
N ALA A 63 9.06 6.53 18.79
CA ALA A 63 8.63 6.51 20.18
C ALA A 63 9.63 7.19 21.11
N VAL A 64 10.94 6.95 20.92
CA VAL A 64 12.00 7.56 21.74
C VAL A 64 12.13 9.05 21.47
N GLN A 65 12.03 9.49 20.21
CA GLN A 65 12.13 10.91 19.85
C GLN A 65 10.94 11.74 20.32
N ASN A 66 9.75 11.15 20.34
CA ASN A 66 8.51 11.86 20.67
C ASN A 66 7.94 11.48 22.05
N LYS A 67 8.76 10.89 22.92
CA LYS A 67 8.34 10.37 24.24
C LYS A 67 7.70 11.43 25.14
N ASP A 68 8.12 12.69 25.00
CA ASP A 68 7.67 13.81 25.82
C ASP A 68 6.48 14.55 25.18
N GLU A 69 6.20 14.33 23.90
CA GLU A 69 5.14 15.00 23.13
C GLU A 69 3.89 14.13 22.92
N ILE A 70 4.04 12.80 22.94
CA ILE A 70 2.96 11.86 22.64
C ILE A 70 2.54 11.10 23.90
N GLU A 71 1.28 11.29 24.30
CA GLU A 71 0.63 10.43 25.29
C GLU A 71 0.56 8.99 24.76
N GLY A 72 1.03 8.02 25.55
CA GLY A 72 1.05 6.61 25.14
C GLY A 72 2.27 6.18 24.32
N TRP A 73 3.36 6.97 24.28
CA TRP A 73 4.63 6.60 23.61
C TRP A 73 5.14 5.18 23.94
N GLY A 74 4.89 4.70 25.17
CA GLY A 74 5.26 3.34 25.60
C GLY A 74 4.61 2.24 24.76
N TRP A 75 3.40 2.45 24.22
CA TRP A 75 2.73 1.51 23.32
C TRP A 75 3.40 1.43 21.95
N TYR A 76 3.92 2.55 21.46
CA TYR A 76 4.70 2.60 20.22
C TYR A 76 6.06 1.94 20.42
N LEU A 77 6.72 2.18 21.55
CA LEU A 77 7.99 1.51 21.86
C LEU A 77 7.81 -0.02 21.96
N ALA A 78 6.78 -0.48 22.69
CA ALA A 78 6.47 -1.90 22.80
C ALA A 78 6.14 -2.52 21.43
N GLY A 79 5.35 -1.83 20.61
CA GLY A 79 5.03 -2.24 19.24
C GLY A 79 6.27 -2.37 18.37
N GLY A 80 7.13 -1.36 18.37
CA GLY A 80 8.37 -1.36 17.60
C GLY A 80 9.34 -2.47 18.01
N ILE A 81 9.48 -2.74 19.31
CA ILE A 81 10.27 -3.89 19.80
C ILE A 81 9.68 -5.20 19.31
N LEU A 82 8.36 -5.40 19.45
CA LEU A 82 7.68 -6.62 18.98
C LEU A 82 7.85 -6.82 17.48
N TYR A 83 7.70 -5.77 16.66
CA TYR A 83 7.88 -5.87 15.21
C TYR A 83 9.31 -6.20 14.82
N THR A 84 10.29 -5.59 15.48
CA THR A 84 11.70 -5.90 15.24
C THR A 84 12.00 -7.38 15.56
N LEU A 85 11.49 -7.88 16.70
CA LEU A 85 11.64 -9.28 17.10
C LEU A 85 10.95 -10.24 16.12
N PHE A 86 9.72 -9.95 15.71
CA PHE A 86 9.00 -10.76 14.73
C PHE A 86 9.70 -10.80 13.38
N GLY A 87 10.19 -9.66 12.91
CA GLY A 87 10.95 -9.58 11.67
C GLY A 87 12.26 -10.39 11.74
N ALA A 88 13.00 -10.31 12.86
CA ALA A 88 14.20 -11.09 13.10
C ALA A 88 13.93 -12.60 13.18
N LEU A 89 12.84 -13.01 13.85
CA LEU A 89 12.41 -14.41 13.92
C LEU A 89 12.08 -14.99 12.55
N LEU A 90 11.40 -14.21 11.69
CA LEU A 90 11.11 -14.61 10.31
C LEU A 90 12.38 -14.70 9.47
N PHE A 91 13.33 -13.80 9.67
CA PHE A 91 14.60 -13.80 8.95
C PHE A 91 15.44 -15.04 9.29
N ALA A 92 15.50 -15.39 10.58
CA ALA A 92 16.33 -16.49 11.06
C ALA A 92 15.82 -17.87 10.62
N ASN A 93 14.50 -18.05 10.46
CA ASN A 93 13.91 -19.34 10.10
C ASN A 93 12.93 -19.27 8.92
N PRO A 94 13.40 -19.04 7.67
CA PRO A 94 12.55 -18.99 6.49
C PRO A 94 11.90 -20.33 6.15
N ALA A 95 12.51 -21.46 6.52
CA ALA A 95 11.98 -22.80 6.20
C ALA A 95 10.75 -23.20 7.06
N MET A 96 10.67 -22.69 8.29
CA MET A 96 9.52 -22.87 9.20
C MET A 96 8.48 -21.75 9.06
N SER A 97 8.64 -20.89 8.05
CA SER A 97 7.94 -19.62 7.93
C SER A 97 6.43 -19.74 7.76
N ALA A 98 5.90 -20.82 7.19
CA ALA A 98 4.45 -20.99 6.98
C ALA A 98 3.66 -20.78 8.27
N MET A 99 4.15 -21.41 9.33
CA MET A 99 3.56 -21.31 10.66
C MET A 99 4.01 -20.02 11.36
N THR A 100 5.31 -19.70 11.33
CA THR A 100 5.86 -18.52 12.02
C THR A 100 5.28 -17.21 11.50
N LEU A 101 5.18 -17.03 10.19
CA LEU A 101 4.64 -15.82 9.54
C LEU A 101 3.16 -15.64 9.86
N THR A 102 2.41 -16.74 9.91
CA THR A 102 1.01 -16.68 10.29
C THR A 102 0.84 -16.25 11.74
N PHE A 103 1.62 -16.81 12.66
CA PHE A 103 1.62 -16.37 14.05
C PHE A 103 2.05 -14.91 14.18
N VAL A 104 3.14 -14.53 13.51
CA VAL A 104 3.63 -13.15 13.49
C VAL A 104 2.56 -12.18 13.00
N ILE A 105 1.88 -12.49 11.88
CA ILE A 105 0.81 -11.65 11.35
C ILE A 105 -0.41 -11.64 12.27
N GLY A 106 -0.78 -12.79 12.84
CA GLY A 106 -1.86 -12.89 13.81
C GLY A 106 -1.61 -11.99 15.02
N PHE A 107 -0.45 -12.12 15.66
CA PHE A 107 -0.04 -11.27 16.79
C PHE A 107 0.14 -9.81 16.40
N TYR A 108 0.66 -9.53 15.20
CA TYR A 108 0.76 -8.18 14.65
C TYR A 108 -0.62 -7.51 14.57
N ILE A 109 -1.60 -8.19 13.95
CA ILE A 109 -2.96 -7.68 13.84
C ILE A 109 -3.60 -7.55 15.22
N MET A 110 -3.32 -8.47 16.14
CA MET A 110 -3.79 -8.40 17.53
C MET A 110 -3.32 -7.11 18.19
N PHE A 111 -2.01 -6.86 18.16
CA PHE A 111 -1.40 -5.72 18.81
C PHE A 111 -1.85 -4.40 18.15
N ARG A 112 -1.92 -4.35 16.82
CA ARG A 112 -2.46 -3.19 16.09
C ARG A 112 -3.91 -2.92 16.43
N SER A 113 -4.73 -3.95 16.59
CA SER A 113 -6.14 -3.81 16.98
C SER A 113 -6.27 -3.28 18.40
N ILE A 114 -5.41 -3.72 19.32
CA ILE A 114 -5.36 -3.20 20.70
C ILE A 114 -4.92 -1.73 20.72
N GLN A 115 -3.85 -1.37 19.98
CA GLN A 115 -3.41 0.02 19.83
C GLN A 115 -4.52 0.90 19.23
N LEU A 116 -5.20 0.42 18.17
CA LEU A 116 -6.29 1.15 17.52
C LEU A 116 -7.49 1.32 18.48
N MET A 117 -7.75 0.34 19.34
CA MET A 117 -8.78 0.43 20.37
C MET A 117 -8.42 1.45 21.45
N ALA A 118 -7.17 1.50 21.89
CA ALA A 118 -6.67 2.53 22.81
C ALA A 118 -6.78 3.94 22.18
N PHE A 119 -6.26 4.11 20.97
CA PHE A 119 -6.34 5.37 20.21
C PHE A 119 -7.79 5.80 19.93
N SER A 120 -8.67 4.82 19.70
CA SER A 120 -10.09 5.06 19.68
C SER A 120 -10.45 5.73 21.01
N PHE A 121 -10.32 5.09 22.17
CA PHE A 121 -10.74 5.71 23.44
C PHE A 121 -10.22 7.13 23.67
N ASP A 122 -9.01 7.45 23.21
CA ASP A 122 -8.48 8.81 23.25
C ASP A 122 -9.33 9.77 22.38
N LEU A 123 -9.65 9.39 21.14
CA LEU A 123 -10.55 10.16 20.26
C LEU A 123 -11.95 10.40 20.86
N LYS A 124 -12.44 9.48 21.70
CA LYS A 124 -13.69 9.68 22.45
C LYS A 124 -13.57 10.83 23.44
N GLN A 125 -12.44 10.89 24.15
CA GLN A 125 -12.15 11.94 25.14
C GLN A 125 -12.00 13.31 24.47
N TYR A 126 -11.43 13.35 23.26
CA TYR A 126 -11.33 14.57 22.44
C TYR A 126 -12.63 14.97 21.72
N GLY A 127 -13.75 14.28 21.95
CA GLY A 127 -15.08 14.66 21.44
C GLY A 127 -15.34 14.32 19.96
N SER A 128 -14.54 13.44 19.35
CA SER A 128 -14.74 13.03 17.95
C SER A 128 -15.95 12.12 17.77
N LYS A 129 -16.87 12.51 16.88
CA LYS A 129 -18.12 11.77 16.60
C LYS A 129 -17.87 10.41 15.90
N ASN A 130 -16.72 10.22 15.26
CA ASN A 130 -16.37 9.01 14.51
C ASN A 130 -15.71 7.92 15.37
N TRP A 131 -15.56 8.16 16.67
CA TRP A 131 -14.92 7.25 17.62
C TRP A 131 -15.41 5.80 17.52
N GLY A 132 -16.73 5.61 17.59
CA GLY A 132 -17.34 4.28 17.62
C GLY A 132 -17.08 3.47 16.35
N TRP A 133 -16.93 4.13 15.20
CA TRP A 133 -16.58 3.44 13.95
C TRP A 133 -15.16 2.86 14.02
N ILE A 134 -14.22 3.59 14.62
CA ILE A 134 -12.84 3.13 14.82
C ILE A 134 -12.80 1.95 15.79
N THR A 135 -13.62 1.98 16.85
CA THR A 135 -13.75 0.86 17.79
C THR A 135 -14.25 -0.41 17.10
N VAL A 136 -15.25 -0.30 16.21
CA VAL A 136 -15.75 -1.44 15.43
C VAL A 136 -14.64 -2.05 14.58
N TRP A 137 -13.84 -1.23 13.89
CA TRP A 137 -12.69 -1.73 13.12
C TRP A 137 -11.64 -2.42 13.99
N ALA A 138 -11.38 -1.88 15.17
CA ALA A 138 -10.46 -2.50 16.13
C ALA A 138 -10.97 -3.87 16.59
N VAL A 139 -12.25 -4.01 16.95
CA VAL A 139 -12.85 -5.28 17.37
C VAL A 139 -12.84 -6.30 16.24
N LEU A 140 -13.19 -5.89 15.01
CA LEU A 140 -13.13 -6.77 13.84
C LEU A 140 -11.70 -7.26 13.58
N GLY A 141 -10.71 -6.39 13.68
CA GLY A 141 -9.29 -6.78 13.56
C GLY A 141 -8.87 -7.78 14.65
N LEU A 142 -9.36 -7.61 15.87
CA LEU A 142 -9.06 -8.47 17.00
C LEU A 142 -9.68 -9.87 16.83
N ILE A 143 -10.93 -9.95 16.37
CA ILE A 143 -11.58 -11.22 16.01
C ILE A 143 -10.82 -11.90 14.86
N PHE A 144 -10.47 -11.14 13.83
CA PHE A 144 -9.72 -11.66 12.69
C PHE A 144 -8.36 -12.23 13.12
N SER A 145 -7.65 -11.54 14.01
CA SER A 145 -6.41 -12.05 14.61
C SER A 145 -6.61 -13.40 15.29
N PHE A 146 -7.65 -13.57 16.11
CA PHE A 146 -7.94 -14.86 16.75
C PHE A 146 -8.23 -15.97 15.72
N ILE A 147 -8.97 -15.66 14.65
CA ILE A 147 -9.23 -16.61 13.56
C ILE A 147 -7.91 -17.05 12.89
N LEU A 148 -6.98 -16.11 12.67
CA LEU A 148 -5.67 -16.40 12.10
C LEU A 148 -4.83 -17.32 12.99
N LEU A 149 -4.83 -17.05 14.30
CA LEU A 149 -4.08 -17.82 15.28
C LEU A 149 -4.66 -19.24 15.48
N TRP A 150 -5.98 -19.39 15.31
CA TRP A 150 -6.66 -20.68 15.45
C TRP A 150 -6.36 -21.65 14.30
N ASN A 151 -6.26 -21.15 13.07
CA ASN A 151 -5.97 -21.99 11.90
C ASN A 151 -4.79 -21.43 11.08
N PRO A 152 -3.56 -21.71 11.51
CA PRO A 152 -2.39 -21.10 10.90
C PRO A 152 -2.13 -21.60 9.47
N ALA A 153 -2.49 -22.86 9.18
CA ALA A 153 -2.36 -23.42 7.82
C ALA A 153 -3.30 -22.72 6.82
N PHE A 154 -4.52 -22.41 7.24
CA PHE A 154 -5.48 -21.66 6.43
C PHE A 154 -4.97 -20.24 6.15
N ALA A 155 -4.47 -19.53 7.16
CA ALA A 155 -4.05 -18.15 6.97
C ALA A 155 -2.83 -18.04 6.04
N GLY A 156 -1.84 -18.93 6.17
CA GLY A 156 -0.64 -18.92 5.32
C GLY A 156 -0.96 -19.10 3.83
N LEU A 157 -1.83 -20.06 3.49
CA LEU A 157 -2.27 -20.28 2.11
C LEU A 157 -3.17 -19.13 1.60
N SER A 158 -4.09 -18.65 2.45
CA SER A 158 -4.96 -17.54 2.09
C SER A 158 -4.15 -16.28 1.76
N LEU A 159 -3.07 -16.01 2.49
CA LEU A 159 -2.24 -14.83 2.30
C LEU A 159 -1.65 -14.78 0.88
N VAL A 160 -1.10 -15.90 0.40
CA VAL A 160 -0.53 -15.97 -0.96
C VAL A 160 -1.60 -15.67 -2.01
N ILE A 161 -2.81 -16.18 -1.81
CA ILE A 161 -3.95 -15.95 -2.70
C ILE A 161 -4.35 -14.47 -2.67
N TRP A 162 -4.52 -13.88 -1.48
CA TRP A 162 -4.87 -12.46 -1.32
C TRP A 162 -3.82 -11.53 -1.96
N VAL A 163 -2.53 -11.83 -1.76
CA VAL A 163 -1.44 -11.06 -2.37
C VAL A 163 -1.45 -11.21 -3.89
N ALA A 164 -1.63 -12.42 -4.41
CA ALA A 164 -1.71 -12.64 -5.85
C ALA A 164 -2.90 -11.90 -6.48
N LEU A 165 -4.08 -11.95 -5.85
CA LEU A 165 -5.25 -11.21 -6.29
C LEU A 165 -5.01 -9.69 -6.27
N ALA A 166 -4.34 -9.18 -5.23
CA ALA A 166 -3.97 -7.76 -5.17
C ALA A 166 -3.02 -7.38 -6.31
N ILE A 167 -1.99 -8.19 -6.58
CA ILE A 167 -1.05 -7.98 -7.69
C ILE A 167 -1.79 -7.97 -9.05
N ILE A 168 -2.69 -8.92 -9.26
CA ILE A 168 -3.51 -9.00 -10.49
C ILE A 168 -4.40 -7.75 -10.62
N SER A 169 -5.04 -7.32 -9.54
CA SER A 169 -5.89 -6.13 -9.53
C SER A 169 -5.11 -4.85 -9.85
N ILE A 170 -3.88 -4.72 -9.31
CA ILE A 170 -2.98 -3.60 -9.66
C ILE A 170 -2.58 -3.69 -11.14
N GLY A 171 -2.27 -4.89 -11.63
CA GLY A 171 -1.94 -5.10 -13.03
C GLY A 171 -3.10 -4.73 -13.98
N PHE A 172 -4.32 -5.13 -13.64
CA PHE A 172 -5.53 -4.75 -14.38
C PHE A 172 -5.74 -3.23 -14.38
N SER A 173 -5.56 -2.58 -13.22
CA SER A 173 -5.66 -1.13 -13.09
C SER A 173 -4.63 -0.39 -13.95
N ALA A 174 -3.40 -0.91 -14.02
CA ALA A 174 -2.33 -0.35 -14.85
C ALA A 174 -2.63 -0.52 -16.36
N CYS A 175 -3.17 -1.67 -16.77
CA CYS A 175 -3.67 -1.88 -18.14
C CYS A 175 -4.80 -0.90 -18.47
N PHE A 176 -5.76 -0.73 -17.57
CA PHE A 176 -6.86 0.22 -17.74
C PHE A 176 -6.36 1.66 -17.91
N LEU A 177 -5.41 2.09 -17.07
CA LEU A 177 -4.75 3.40 -17.18
C LEU A 177 -4.03 3.57 -18.53
N ALA A 178 -3.35 2.53 -19.01
CA ALA A 178 -2.67 2.57 -20.31
C ALA A 178 -3.64 2.80 -21.47
N PHE A 179 -4.82 2.16 -21.45
CA PHE A 179 -5.85 2.38 -22.46
C PHE A 179 -6.44 3.78 -22.39
N GLN A 180 -6.63 4.33 -21.18
CA GLN A 180 -7.05 5.73 -21.02
C GLN A 180 -6.02 6.70 -21.63
N LEU A 181 -4.73 6.49 -21.35
CA LEU A 181 -3.65 7.31 -21.91
C LEU A 181 -3.58 7.20 -23.44
N LYS A 182 -3.76 5.99 -23.99
CA LYS A 182 -3.84 5.78 -25.45
C LYS A 182 -5.03 6.52 -26.07
N GLY A 183 -6.20 6.49 -25.41
CA GLY A 183 -7.39 7.21 -25.85
C GLY A 183 -7.19 8.72 -25.89
N ILE A 184 -6.52 9.29 -24.87
CA ILE A 184 -6.17 10.72 -24.83
C ILE A 184 -5.20 11.08 -25.97
N LYS A 185 -4.17 10.24 -26.20
CA LYS A 185 -3.21 10.42 -27.30
C LYS A 185 -3.91 10.48 -28.66
N ASN A 186 -4.82 9.54 -28.93
CA ASN A 186 -5.53 9.47 -30.20
C ASN A 186 -6.46 10.67 -30.41
N LYS A 187 -7.26 11.07 -29.40
CA LYS A 187 -8.12 12.27 -29.51
C LYS A 187 -7.33 13.54 -29.77
N THR A 188 -6.14 13.66 -29.20
CA THR A 188 -5.25 14.82 -29.43
C THR A 188 -4.67 14.82 -30.85
N ALA A 189 -4.39 13.64 -31.42
CA ALA A 189 -3.86 13.50 -32.77
C ALA A 189 -4.94 13.81 -33.84
N ASP A 190 -6.18 13.39 -33.58
CA ASP A 190 -7.34 13.48 -34.48
C ASP A 190 -8.08 14.83 -34.43
N MET A 191 -7.67 15.76 -33.56
CA MET A 191 -8.23 17.12 -33.58
C MET A 191 -7.97 17.76 -34.94
N SER A 192 -9.02 18.36 -35.55
CA SER A 192 -8.87 19.08 -36.83
C SER A 192 -7.77 20.14 -36.72
N GLU A 193 -7.06 20.39 -37.82
CA GLU A 193 -5.98 21.39 -37.83
C GLU A 193 -6.48 22.78 -37.40
N GLU A 194 -7.74 23.12 -37.66
CA GLU A 194 -8.39 24.33 -37.14
C GLU A 194 -8.48 24.36 -35.61
N TRP A 195 -8.89 23.27 -34.97
CA TRP A 195 -8.97 23.21 -33.50
C TRP A 195 -7.60 23.21 -32.85
N LYS A 196 -6.60 22.60 -33.49
CA LYS A 196 -5.19 22.70 -33.06
C LYS A 196 -4.71 24.15 -33.11
N GLN A 197 -5.01 24.87 -34.19
CA GLN A 197 -4.66 26.29 -34.33
C GLN A 197 -5.39 27.17 -33.30
N LYS A 198 -6.71 26.99 -33.12
CA LYS A 198 -7.48 27.73 -32.11
C LYS A 198 -6.97 27.47 -30.69
N PHE A 199 -6.67 26.22 -30.36
CA PHE A 199 -6.13 25.87 -29.04
C PHE A 199 -4.75 26.50 -28.81
N GLN A 200 -3.89 26.49 -29.83
CA GLN A 200 -2.57 27.12 -29.75
C GLN A 200 -2.68 28.63 -29.55
N HIS A 201 -3.56 29.29 -30.31
CA HIS A 201 -3.85 30.72 -30.18
C HIS A 201 -4.34 31.08 -28.77
N LEU A 202 -5.36 30.38 -28.26
CA LEU A 202 -5.92 30.61 -26.93
C LEU A 202 -4.88 30.40 -25.82
N LYS A 203 -4.00 29.42 -26.00
CA LYS A 203 -2.91 29.15 -25.07
C LYS A 203 -1.90 30.30 -25.05
N ASP A 204 -1.49 30.78 -26.21
CA ASP A 204 -0.53 31.89 -26.31
C ASP A 204 -1.12 33.19 -25.73
N GLU A 205 -2.40 33.47 -25.99
CA GLU A 205 -3.13 34.60 -25.42
C GLU A 205 -3.20 34.54 -23.88
N PHE A 206 -3.50 33.37 -23.31
CA PHE A 206 -3.47 33.15 -21.86
C PHE A 206 -2.08 33.38 -21.25
N TYR A 207 -1.01 32.93 -21.92
CA TYR A 207 0.36 33.17 -21.45
C TYR A 207 0.79 34.63 -21.57
N GLN A 208 0.31 35.35 -22.57
CA GLN A 208 0.54 36.80 -22.68
C GLN A 208 -0.17 37.56 -21.56
N GLN A 209 -1.45 37.24 -21.31
CA GLN A 209 -2.22 37.88 -20.22
C GLN A 209 -1.66 37.62 -18.82
N ARG A 210 -0.94 36.51 -18.62
CA ARG A 210 -0.29 36.20 -17.33
C ARG A 210 1.08 36.87 -17.15
N LYS A 211 1.68 37.38 -18.23
CA LYS A 211 3.00 38.03 -18.21
C LYS A 211 2.93 39.56 -18.17
N GLY A 212 1.77 40.15 -18.50
CA GLY A 212 1.45 41.55 -18.19
C GLY A 212 0.88 41.69 -16.78
#